data_AF-A0A6G9D2G9-F1
#
_entry.id   AF-A0A6G9D2G9-F1
#
_cell.length_a   1.000
_cell.length_b   1.000
_cell.length_c   1.000
_cell.angle_alpha   90.00
_cell.angle_beta   90.00
_cell.angle_gamma   90.00
#
_symmetry.space_group_name_H-M   'P 1'
#
loop_
_entity.id
_entity.type
_entity.pdbx_description
1 polymer ?
#
loop_
_entity_poly.entity_id
_entity_poly.type
_entity_poly.pdbx_seq_one_letter_code
_entity_poly.pdbx_strand_id
1 'polypeptide(L)'
;MSLRRRYLSLGLGELAAAGVFAAVAVSVVMPRLEGPKDSAALWSALAPMLVVLVQAGVYWVLARGWVEQAPMPARLAALYRVFRVLDIVVLAVGLLGVLIWLPDHFVTAAAIMVVWAFGVVEYVNYFVARLAYPLRRWPFEVGKWRTPQLVRDLHSAR
;
A
#
# COMPACT_ATOMS: atom_id res chain seq x y z
N MET A 1 17.56 -14.77 -12.41
CA MET A 1 16.13 -14.46 -12.67
C MET A 1 16.05 -13.20 -13.50
N SER A 2 15.33 -13.22 -14.63
CA SER A 2 15.14 -11.99 -15.42
C SER A 2 14.33 -10.97 -14.60
N LEU A 3 14.65 -9.68 -14.76
CA LEU A 3 14.06 -8.59 -13.98
C LEU A 3 12.52 -8.58 -14.10
N ARG A 4 12.01 -8.91 -15.29
CA ARG A 4 10.58 -9.10 -15.59
C ARG A 4 9.88 -10.16 -14.71
N ARG A 5 10.53 -11.30 -14.44
CA ARG A 5 9.97 -12.34 -13.56
C ARG A 5 9.90 -11.86 -12.12
N ARG A 6 10.91 -11.12 -11.67
CA ARG A 6 10.92 -10.53 -10.33
C ARG A 6 9.76 -9.54 -10.16
N TYR A 7 9.53 -8.68 -11.15
CA TYR A 7 8.43 -7.71 -11.12
C TYR A 7 7.07 -8.42 -11.13
N LEU A 8 6.91 -9.51 -11.90
CA LEU A 8 5.70 -10.31 -11.84
C LEU A 8 5.47 -10.89 -10.44
N SER A 9 6.51 -11.46 -9.83
CA SER A 9 6.44 -12.03 -8.48
C SER A 9 6.11 -10.98 -7.42
N LEU A 10 6.67 -9.77 -7.54
CA LEU A 10 6.35 -8.66 -6.65
C LEU A 10 4.89 -8.25 -6.81
N GLY A 11 4.45 -8.01 -8.05
CA GLY A 11 3.08 -7.59 -8.32
C GLY A 11 2.02 -8.61 -7.88
N LEU A 12 2.26 -9.90 -8.14
CA LEU A 12 1.40 -10.96 -7.63
C LEU A 12 1.43 -11.06 -6.10
N GLY A 13 2.58 -10.82 -5.48
CA GLY A 13 2.72 -10.77 -4.02
C GLY A 13 1.85 -9.68 -3.39
N GLU A 14 1.91 -8.45 -3.93
CA GLU A 14 1.08 -7.33 -3.45
C GLU A 14 -0.41 -7.59 -3.63
N LEU A 15 -0.82 -8.09 -4.81
CA LEU A 15 -2.23 -8.41 -5.07
C LEU A 15 -2.73 -9.57 -4.21
N ALA A 16 -1.89 -10.60 -3.98
CA ALA A 16 -2.21 -11.69 -3.07
C ALA A 16 -2.32 -11.18 -1.63
N ALA A 17 -1.41 -10.31 -1.18
CA ALA A 17 -1.48 -9.69 0.14
C ALA A 17 -2.78 -8.90 0.32
N ALA A 18 -3.14 -8.05 -0.65
CA ALA A 18 -4.41 -7.32 -0.63
C ALA A 18 -5.62 -8.28 -0.53
N GLY A 19 -5.64 -9.35 -1.33
CA GLY A 19 -6.68 -10.36 -1.28
C GLY A 19 -6.76 -11.07 0.07
N VAL A 20 -5.61 -11.46 0.64
CA VAL A 20 -5.54 -12.11 1.96
C VAL A 20 -6.01 -11.17 3.07
N PHE A 21 -5.56 -9.92 3.10
CA PHE A 21 -6.01 -8.94 4.10
C PHE A 21 -7.52 -8.71 4.01
N ALA A 22 -8.08 -8.55 2.80
CA ALA A 22 -9.52 -8.41 2.62
C ALA A 22 -10.29 -9.67 3.06
N ALA A 23 -9.81 -10.86 2.67
CA ALA A 23 -10.45 -12.12 3.03
C ALA A 23 -10.42 -12.36 4.54
N VAL A 24 -9.27 -12.15 5.20
CA VAL A 24 -9.14 -12.27 6.66
C VAL A 24 -10.02 -11.26 7.37
N ALA A 25 -10.07 -10.01 6.90
CA ALA A 25 -10.95 -9.00 7.48
C ALA A 25 -12.41 -9.44 7.44
N VAL A 26 -12.91 -9.90 6.29
CA VAL A 26 -14.31 -10.27 6.10
C VAL A 26 -14.67 -11.59 6.79
N SER A 27 -13.81 -12.61 6.69
CA SER A 27 -14.13 -13.98 7.15
C SER A 27 -13.74 -14.24 8.61
N VAL A 28 -12.75 -13.52 9.15
CA VAL A 28 -12.22 -13.75 10.49
C VAL A 28 -12.49 -12.57 11.41
N VAL A 29 -12.16 -11.34 10.99
CA VAL A 29 -12.19 -10.18 11.90
C VAL A 29 -13.61 -9.65 12.07
N MET A 30 -14.31 -9.34 10.98
CA MET A 30 -15.66 -8.75 11.01
C MET A 30 -16.68 -9.54 11.85
N PRO A 31 -16.74 -10.89 11.80
CA PRO A 31 -17.67 -11.67 12.63
C PRO A 31 -17.37 -11.59 14.14
N ARG A 32 -16.19 -11.12 14.53
CA ARG A 32 -15.74 -10.96 15.91
C ARG A 32 -15.88 -9.53 16.43
N LEU A 33 -16.30 -8.59 15.58
CA LEU A 33 -16.52 -7.20 15.97
C LEU A 33 -17.87 -7.07 16.68
N GLU A 34 -17.92 -6.25 17.72
CA GLU A 34 -19.08 -6.16 18.61
C GLU A 34 -20.21 -5.30 18.00
N GLY A 35 -19.92 -4.50 16.98
CA GLY A 35 -20.96 -3.73 16.29
C GLY A 35 -20.57 -3.05 14.97
N PRO A 36 -21.54 -2.34 14.37
CA PRO A 36 -21.36 -1.65 13.08
C PRO A 36 -20.31 -0.55 13.11
N LYS A 37 -20.09 0.09 14.27
CA LYS A 37 -19.06 1.11 14.46
C LYS A 37 -17.66 0.54 14.26
N ASP A 38 -17.34 -0.56 14.94
CA ASP A 38 -16.05 -1.24 14.81
C ASP A 38 -15.79 -1.69 13.37
N SER A 39 -16.84 -2.17 12.68
CA SER A 39 -16.77 -2.55 11.27
C SER A 39 -16.45 -1.34 10.39
N ALA A 40 -17.08 -0.20 10.64
CA ALA A 40 -16.80 1.06 9.93
C ALA A 40 -15.37 1.56 10.19
N ALA A 41 -14.88 1.48 11.44
CA ALA A 41 -13.50 1.82 11.78
C ALA A 41 -12.50 0.89 11.07
N LEU A 42 -12.76 -0.43 11.06
CA LEU A 42 -11.91 -1.39 10.37
C LEU A 42 -11.84 -1.09 8.87
N TRP A 43 -12.98 -0.86 8.22
CA TRP A 43 -13.00 -0.51 6.79
C TRP A 43 -12.32 0.83 6.50
N SER A 44 -12.43 1.80 7.40
CA SER A 44 -11.76 3.09 7.30
C SER A 44 -10.23 2.96 7.35
N ALA A 45 -9.70 1.99 8.10
CA ALA A 45 -8.28 1.66 8.11
C ALA A 45 -7.86 0.79 6.92
N LEU A 46 -8.66 -0.23 6.62
CA LEU A 46 -8.31 -1.29 5.68
C LEU A 46 -8.43 -0.85 4.22
N ALA A 47 -9.49 -0.12 3.86
CA ALA A 47 -9.73 0.25 2.46
C ALA A 47 -8.60 1.11 1.87
N PRO A 48 -8.08 2.15 2.55
CA PRO A 48 -6.91 2.89 2.07
C PRO A 48 -5.69 2.00 1.84
N MET A 49 -5.40 1.09 2.78
CA MET A 49 -4.29 0.15 2.68
C MET A 49 -4.43 -0.77 1.45
N LEU A 50 -5.63 -1.31 1.23
CA LEU A 50 -5.91 -2.17 0.07
C LEU A 50 -5.75 -1.41 -1.25
N VAL A 51 -6.19 -0.15 -1.31
CA VAL A 51 -6.01 0.71 -2.51
C VAL A 51 -4.53 0.84 -2.86
N VAL A 52 -3.68 1.16 -1.89
CA VAL A 52 -2.24 1.31 -2.09
C VAL A 52 -1.59 -0.01 -2.55
N LEU A 53 -1.94 -1.14 -1.91
CA LEU A 53 -1.41 -2.46 -2.29
C LEU A 53 -1.82 -2.85 -3.71
N VAL A 54 -3.09 -2.62 -4.08
CA VAL A 54 -3.58 -2.92 -5.44
C VAL A 54 -2.87 -2.05 -6.48
N GLN A 55 -2.71 -0.75 -6.23
CA GLN A 55 -1.96 0.13 -7.12
C GLN A 55 -0.50 -0.31 -7.26
N ALA A 56 0.17 -0.65 -6.16
CA ALA A 56 1.53 -1.18 -6.17
C ALA A 56 1.64 -2.50 -6.98
N GLY A 57 0.70 -3.41 -6.76
CA GLY A 57 0.62 -4.67 -7.50
C GLY A 57 0.44 -4.47 -9.00
N VAL A 58 -0.51 -3.61 -9.38
CA VAL A 58 -0.76 -3.23 -10.78
C VAL A 58 0.48 -2.58 -11.40
N TYR A 59 1.15 -1.67 -10.68
CA TYR A 59 2.39 -1.05 -11.14
C TYR A 59 3.44 -2.10 -11.51
N TRP A 60 3.73 -3.03 -10.61
CA TRP A 60 4.76 -4.05 -10.86
C TRP A 60 4.42 -4.95 -12.05
N VAL A 61 3.14 -5.32 -12.20
CA VAL A 61 2.67 -6.14 -13.33
C VAL A 61 2.83 -5.38 -14.65
N LEU A 62 2.47 -4.09 -14.69
CA LEU A 62 2.58 -3.26 -15.87
C LEU A 62 4.04 -2.91 -16.20
N ALA A 63 4.87 -2.65 -15.19
CA ALA A 63 6.25 -2.21 -15.35
C ALA A 63 7.13 -3.21 -16.10
N ARG A 64 6.73 -4.48 -16.15
CA ARG A 64 7.35 -5.49 -17.03
C ARG A 64 7.38 -5.07 -18.51
N GLY A 65 6.41 -4.27 -18.94
CA GLY A 65 6.27 -3.82 -20.32
C GLY A 65 7.38 -2.85 -20.75
N TRP A 66 7.83 -1.96 -19.87
CA TRP A 66 8.83 -0.93 -20.19
C TRP A 66 10.18 -1.15 -19.51
N VAL A 67 10.26 -1.97 -18.46
CA VAL A 67 11.52 -2.15 -17.73
C VAL A 67 12.65 -2.64 -18.64
N GLU A 68 13.81 -1.98 -18.55
CA GLU A 68 15.02 -2.18 -19.37
C GLU A 68 14.87 -1.86 -20.88
N GLN A 69 13.67 -1.47 -21.34
CA GLN A 69 13.38 -1.29 -22.78
C GLN A 69 13.00 0.15 -23.13
N ALA A 70 12.29 0.85 -22.24
CA ALA A 70 11.76 2.17 -22.48
C ALA A 70 11.48 2.93 -21.16
N PRO A 71 11.36 4.26 -21.19
CA PRO A 71 10.77 5.00 -20.07
C PRO A 71 9.29 4.62 -19.87
N MET A 72 8.77 4.93 -18.67
CA MET A 72 7.36 4.67 -18.34
C MET A 72 6.43 5.46 -19.27
N PRO A 73 5.33 4.86 -19.78
CA PRO A 73 4.38 5.57 -20.63
C PRO A 73 3.79 6.81 -19.95
N ALA A 74 3.77 7.95 -20.65
CA ALA A 74 3.35 9.23 -20.09
C ALA A 74 1.95 9.23 -19.46
N ARG A 75 0.99 8.50 -20.06
CA ARG A 75 -0.37 8.34 -19.50
C ARG A 75 -0.37 7.64 -18.15
N LEU A 76 0.43 6.58 -18.02
CA LEU A 76 0.57 5.88 -16.73
C LEU A 76 1.30 6.76 -15.73
N ALA A 77 2.34 7.49 -16.15
CA ALA A 77 3.05 8.41 -15.27
C ALA A 77 2.12 9.51 -14.73
N ALA A 78 1.25 10.08 -15.57
CA ALA A 78 0.23 11.04 -15.14
C ALA A 78 -0.75 10.42 -14.13
N LEU A 79 -1.24 9.21 -14.41
CA LEU A 79 -2.15 8.48 -13.50
C LEU A 79 -1.51 8.25 -12.11
N TYR A 80 -0.28 7.77 -12.06
CA TYR A 80 0.41 7.51 -10.78
C TYR A 80 0.81 8.80 -10.04
N ARG A 81 0.97 9.94 -10.74
CA ARG A 81 1.10 11.25 -10.08
C ARG A 81 -0.21 11.66 -9.39
N VAL A 82 -1.36 11.37 -10.00
CA VAL A 82 -2.67 11.60 -9.38
C VAL A 82 -2.85 10.67 -8.18
N PHE A 83 -2.56 9.37 -8.33
CA PHE A 83 -2.62 8.42 -7.21
C PHE A 83 -1.78 8.87 -6.03
N ARG A 84 -0.55 9.32 -6.26
CA ARG A 84 0.31 9.85 -5.19
C ARG A 84 -0.36 10.92 -4.31
N VAL A 85 -1.16 11.81 -4.90
CA VAL A 85 -1.87 12.85 -4.14
C VAL A 85 -3.18 12.30 -3.56
N LEU A 86 -3.91 11.52 -4.35
CA LEU A 86 -5.18 10.94 -3.94
C LEU A 86 -5.02 9.99 -2.75
N ASP A 87 -3.96 9.19 -2.71
CA ASP A 87 -3.70 8.24 -1.62
C ASP A 87 -3.46 8.95 -0.29
N ILE A 88 -2.83 10.13 -0.29
CA ILE A 88 -2.70 10.95 0.92
C ILE A 88 -4.09 11.35 1.43
N VAL A 89 -4.97 11.79 0.52
CA VAL A 89 -6.34 12.18 0.86
C VAL A 89 -7.12 10.98 1.38
N VAL A 90 -7.02 9.82 0.70
CA VAL A 90 -7.70 8.58 1.09
C VAL A 90 -7.21 8.09 2.45
N LEU A 91 -5.91 8.13 2.74
CA LEU A 91 -5.36 7.77 4.05
C LEU A 91 -5.80 8.73 5.15
N ALA A 92 -5.85 10.04 4.85
CA ALA A 92 -6.33 11.05 5.80
C ALA A 92 -7.82 10.88 6.11
N VAL A 93 -8.66 10.68 5.09
CA VAL A 93 -10.10 10.38 5.26
C VAL A 93 -10.29 9.07 6.02
N GLY A 94 -9.49 8.05 5.71
CA GLY A 94 -9.47 6.79 6.44
C GLY A 94 -9.14 6.97 7.93
N LEU A 95 -8.13 7.79 8.25
CA LEU A 95 -7.80 8.12 9.64
C LEU A 95 -8.97 8.82 10.34
N LEU A 96 -9.57 9.81 9.69
CA LEU A 96 -10.74 10.50 10.25
C LEU A 96 -11.89 9.52 10.53
N GLY A 97 -12.14 8.58 9.62
CA GLY A 97 -13.11 7.51 9.85
C GLY A 97 -12.76 6.65 11.08
N VAL A 98 -11.52 6.20 11.20
CA VAL A 98 -11.05 5.44 12.38
C VAL A 98 -11.28 6.23 13.67
N LEU A 99 -11.02 7.54 13.68
CA LEU A 99 -11.19 8.38 14.86
C LEU A 99 -12.68 8.63 15.20
N ILE A 100 -13.55 8.79 14.20
CA ILE A 100 -14.99 9.00 14.39
C ILE A 100 -15.67 7.74 14.94
N TRP A 101 -15.26 6.57 14.47
CA TRP A 101 -15.81 5.27 14.87
C TRP A 101 -14.89 4.48 15.79
N LEU A 102 -14.02 5.16 16.53
CA LEU A 102 -13.01 4.53 17.37
C LEU A 102 -13.66 3.51 18.33
N PRO A 103 -13.24 2.22 18.31
CA PRO A 103 -13.79 1.22 19.20
C PRO A 103 -13.51 1.53 20.66
N ASP A 104 -14.46 1.22 21.54
CA ASP A 104 -14.30 1.39 23.00
C ASP A 104 -13.25 0.42 23.58
N HIS A 105 -13.12 -0.77 22.98
CA HIS A 105 -12.14 -1.77 23.41
C HIS A 105 -10.72 -1.44 22.91
N PHE A 106 -9.81 -1.20 23.85
CA PHE A 106 -8.44 -0.76 23.56
C PHE A 106 -7.68 -1.68 22.58
N VAL A 107 -7.79 -3.00 22.74
CA VAL A 107 -7.07 -3.95 21.85
C VAL A 107 -7.58 -3.85 20.42
N THR A 108 -8.89 -3.67 20.25
CA THR A 108 -9.54 -3.54 18.93
C THR A 108 -9.13 -2.23 18.28
N ALA A 109 -9.19 -1.12 19.02
CA ALA A 109 -8.72 0.18 18.55
C ALA A 109 -7.25 0.16 18.15
N ALA A 110 -6.38 -0.44 18.98
CA ALA A 110 -4.96 -0.57 18.68
C ALA A 110 -4.71 -1.40 17.41
N ALA A 111 -5.41 -2.52 17.22
CA ALA A 111 -5.30 -3.35 16.03
C ALA A 111 -5.70 -2.59 14.76
N ILE A 112 -6.81 -1.84 14.79
CA ILE A 112 -7.27 -1.02 13.66
C ILE A 112 -6.26 0.09 13.34
N MET A 113 -5.72 0.75 14.37
CA MET A 113 -4.67 1.75 14.19
C MET A 113 -3.40 1.16 13.55
N VAL A 114 -3.01 -0.06 13.91
CA VAL A 114 -1.89 -0.77 13.28
C VAL A 114 -2.18 -1.05 11.81
N VAL A 115 -3.39 -1.47 11.46
CA VAL A 115 -3.79 -1.69 10.05
C VAL A 115 -3.69 -0.38 9.26
N TRP A 116 -4.20 0.72 9.81
CA TRP A 116 -4.11 2.03 9.17
C TRP A 116 -2.64 2.47 9.01
N ALA A 117 -1.83 2.32 10.06
CA ALA A 117 -0.40 2.65 10.03
C ALA A 117 0.36 1.82 8.99
N PHE A 118 -0.01 0.54 8.82
CA PHE A 118 0.54 -0.29 7.77
C PHE A 118 0.22 0.27 6.37
N GLY A 119 -1.01 0.75 6.14
CA GLY A 119 -1.36 1.47 4.90
C GLY A 119 -0.48 2.71 4.64
N VAL A 120 -0.16 3.49 5.68
CA VAL A 120 0.77 4.62 5.58
C VAL A 120 2.18 4.14 5.22
N VAL A 121 2.66 3.08 5.86
CA VAL A 121 3.97 2.50 5.57
C VAL A 121 4.06 2.03 4.12
N GLU A 122 3.02 1.38 3.60
CA GLU A 122 2.99 0.97 2.19
C GLU A 122 2.97 2.18 1.25
N TYR A 123 2.19 3.21 1.56
CA TYR A 123 2.20 4.44 0.77
C TYR A 123 3.60 5.07 0.73
N VAL A 124 4.25 5.17 1.89
CA VAL A 124 5.63 5.69 1.98
C VAL A 124 6.57 4.81 1.15
N ASN A 125 6.48 3.48 1.30
CA ASN A 125 7.32 2.51 0.60
C ASN A 125 7.27 2.67 -0.93
N TYR A 126 6.08 2.97 -1.47
CA TYR A 126 5.85 3.04 -2.91
C TYR A 126 5.99 4.44 -3.51
N PHE A 127 5.55 5.49 -2.80
CA PHE A 127 5.43 6.85 -3.36
C PHE A 127 6.40 7.87 -2.76
N VAL A 128 7.09 7.54 -1.66
CA VAL A 128 7.97 8.49 -0.96
C VAL A 128 9.41 7.95 -0.88
N ALA A 129 9.60 6.83 -0.18
CA ALA A 129 10.90 6.28 0.14
C ALA A 129 10.86 4.77 0.23
N ARG A 130 11.85 4.10 -0.34
CA ARG A 130 11.91 2.64 -0.32
C ARG A 130 12.24 2.16 1.09
N LEU A 131 11.29 1.47 1.71
CA LEU A 131 11.42 0.89 3.05
C LEU A 131 11.63 -0.64 3.01
N ALA A 132 11.15 -1.30 1.95
CA ALA A 132 11.30 -2.73 1.76
C ALA A 132 12.73 -3.14 1.36
N TYR A 133 13.55 -3.40 2.37
CA TYR A 133 14.87 -4.03 2.27
C TYR A 133 14.87 -5.45 2.86
N PRO A 134 15.77 -6.34 2.40
CA PRO A 134 15.98 -7.62 3.07
C PRO A 134 16.30 -7.41 4.55
N LEU A 135 15.68 -8.20 5.44
CA LEU A 135 15.78 -8.07 6.92
C LEU A 135 17.23 -7.88 7.41
N ARG A 136 18.20 -8.63 6.84
CA ARG A 136 19.63 -8.52 7.19
C ARG A 136 20.24 -7.14 6.93
N ARG A 137 19.70 -6.36 6.00
CA ARG A 137 20.19 -5.02 5.62
C ARG A 137 19.25 -3.90 6.05
N TRP A 138 18.07 -4.24 6.55
CA TRP A 138 17.02 -3.29 6.91
C TRP A 138 17.50 -2.17 7.85
N PRO A 139 18.17 -2.43 8.99
CA PRO A 139 18.56 -1.35 9.90
C PRO A 139 19.57 -0.37 9.29
N PHE A 140 20.37 -0.81 8.31
CA PHE A 140 21.39 0.02 7.67
C PHE A 140 20.88 0.78 6.43
N GLU A 141 19.77 0.34 5.84
CA GLU A 141 19.27 0.86 4.56
C GLU A 141 17.96 1.66 4.71
N VAL A 142 17.16 1.38 5.74
CA VAL A 142 15.88 2.06 5.97
C VAL A 142 16.05 3.56 6.19
N GLY A 143 17.15 3.98 6.83
CA GLY A 143 17.48 5.40 7.05
C GLY A 143 18.07 6.13 5.83
N LYS A 144 18.32 5.44 4.70
CA LYS A 144 18.93 6.06 3.50
C LYS A 144 17.91 6.69 2.55
N TRP A 145 16.61 6.66 2.87
CA TRP A 145 15.53 7.32 2.13
C TRP A 145 15.62 7.16 0.60
N ARG A 146 16.00 5.98 0.12
CA ARG A 146 16.25 5.78 -1.31
C ARG A 146 14.96 5.94 -2.11
N THR A 147 15.04 6.60 -3.26
CA THR A 147 13.89 6.80 -4.15
C THR A 147 13.31 5.44 -4.59
N PRO A 148 12.00 5.19 -4.37
CA PRO A 148 11.31 3.99 -4.84
C PRO A 148 11.41 3.83 -6.35
N GLN A 149 11.32 2.60 -6.85
CA GLN A 149 11.39 2.34 -8.29
C GLN A 149 10.25 3.05 -9.04
N LEU A 150 9.04 3.03 -8.50
CA LEU A 150 7.89 3.74 -9.05
C LEU A 150 8.18 5.24 -9.22
N VAL A 151 8.76 5.87 -8.19
CA VAL A 151 9.12 7.28 -8.25
C VAL A 151 10.24 7.53 -9.27
N ARG A 152 11.22 6.62 -9.42
CA ARG A 152 12.25 6.74 -10.47
C ARG A 152 11.63 6.70 -11.87
N ASP A 153 10.71 5.77 -12.09
CA ASP A 153 9.99 5.62 -13.36
C ASP A 153 9.11 6.86 -13.67
N LEU A 154 8.51 7.48 -12.64
CA LEU A 154 7.78 8.74 -12.79
C LEU A 154 8.65 9.93 -13.23
N HIS A 155 9.93 9.93 -12.85
CA HIS A 155 10.89 10.96 -13.24
C HIS A 155 11.48 10.70 -14.62
N SER A 156 11.62 9.44 -15.04
CA SER A 156 12.15 9.09 -16.37
C SER A 156 11.13 9.28 -17.49
N ALA A 157 9.83 9.37 -17.18
CA ALA A 157 8.77 9.68 -18.13
C ALA A 157 8.69 11.18 -18.55
N ARG A 158 9.76 11.95 -18.32
CA ARG A 158 9.86 13.37 -18.71
C ARG A 158 10.41 13.53 -20.11
#